data_AF-A0A496YX65-F1
#
_entry.id   AF-A0A496YX65-F1
#
_cell.length_a   1.000
_cell.length_b   1.000
_cell.length_c   1.000
_cell.angle_alpha   90.00
_cell.angle_beta   90.00
_cell.angle_gamma   90.00
#
_symmetry.space_group_name_H-M   'P 1'
#
loop_
_entity.id
_entity.type
_entity.pdbx_description
1 polymer ?
#
loop_
_entity_poly.entity_id
_entity_poly.type
_entity_poly.pdbx_seq_one_letter_code
_entity_poly.pdbx_strand_id
1 'polypeptide(L)'
;MLNAILNALGETKPYRNFLIIGFLLNIATLTLVAQNNGAGLIDRVKGSVRTALRYGTFIMALGTVGVFSLAGPLMRVFSHEQNVIGIGVTYLRIDALVLYAYVILFVNVAAMQGIKNPMFAVWIGICRQVIAPVVLFWILTRVLDFGLLGIWWGIFSITWSAALFSVFYVRAKFQEAVGSFPLGIG
;
A
#
# COMPACT_ATOMS: atom_id res chain seq x y z
N MET A 1 -15.98 -11.18 25.26
CA MET A 1 -15.64 -10.93 26.68
C MET A 1 -14.17 -11.16 27.00
N LEU A 2 -13.52 -12.23 26.51
CA LEU A 2 -12.08 -12.50 26.75
C LEU A 2 -11.13 -11.35 26.29
N ASN A 3 -11.43 -10.69 25.18
CA ASN A 3 -10.65 -9.53 24.67
C ASN A 3 -10.63 -8.31 25.60
N ALA A 4 -11.69 -8.10 26.40
CA ALA A 4 -11.75 -6.97 27.33
C ALA A 4 -10.86 -7.21 28.56
N ILE A 5 -10.76 -8.46 29.01
CA ILE A 5 -9.94 -8.87 30.16
C ILE A 5 -8.45 -8.80 29.82
N LEU A 6 -8.05 -9.15 28.58
CA LEU A 6 -6.66 -9.06 28.12
C LEU A 6 -6.19 -7.60 27.93
N ASN A 7 -7.07 -6.68 27.51
CA ASN A 7 -6.76 -5.26 27.43
C ASN A 7 -6.56 -4.60 28.81
N ALA A 8 -7.25 -5.09 29.84
CA ALA A 8 -7.14 -4.56 31.20
C ALA A 8 -5.83 -4.93 31.91
N LEU A 9 -5.13 -5.99 31.46
CA LEU A 9 -3.91 -6.50 32.07
C LEU A 9 -2.60 -5.91 31.50
N GLY A 10 -2.68 -4.97 30.54
CA GLY A 10 -1.48 -4.38 29.91
C GLY A 10 -0.71 -5.34 28.99
N GLU A 11 -1.23 -6.54 28.77
CA GLU A 11 -0.69 -7.62 27.93
C GLU A 11 -1.09 -7.45 26.45
N THR A 12 -1.06 -6.21 25.92
CA THR A 12 -1.31 -5.94 24.48
C THR A 12 -0.08 -6.17 23.59
N LYS A 13 1.04 -6.58 24.20
CA LYS A 13 2.34 -6.83 23.54
C LYS A 13 2.24 -7.82 22.36
N PRO A 14 1.49 -8.94 22.42
CA PRO A 14 1.43 -9.88 21.29
C PRO A 14 0.70 -9.30 20.08
N TYR A 15 -0.41 -8.61 20.31
CA TYR A 15 -1.24 -8.01 19.25
C TYR A 15 -0.54 -6.81 18.58
N ARG A 16 0.18 -6.00 19.36
CA ARG A 16 1.01 -4.91 18.83
C ARG A 16 2.13 -5.45 17.93
N ASN A 17 2.80 -6.53 18.34
CA ASN A 17 3.87 -7.14 17.56
C ASN A 17 3.37 -7.80 16.26
N PHE A 18 2.17 -8.40 16.27
CA PHE A 18 1.56 -8.95 15.06
C PHE A 18 1.30 -7.87 13.98
N LEU A 19 0.83 -6.69 14.39
CA LEU A 19 0.61 -5.57 13.47
C LEU A 19 1.91 -5.01 12.88
N ILE A 20 3.04 -5.08 13.59
CA ILE A 20 4.33 -4.53 13.15
C ILE A 20 4.94 -5.34 12.00
N ILE A 21 4.71 -6.66 11.96
CA ILE A 21 5.28 -7.56 10.93
C ILE A 21 4.84 -7.16 9.50
N GLY A 22 3.63 -6.62 9.35
CA GLY A 22 3.12 -6.15 8.05
C GLY A 22 3.90 -4.98 7.45
N PHE A 23 4.66 -4.22 8.24
CA PHE A 23 5.34 -3.00 7.83
C PHE A 23 6.83 -3.18 7.50
N LEU A 24 7.36 -4.40 7.56
CA LEU A 24 8.80 -4.67 7.45
C LEU A 24 9.41 -4.15 6.15
N LEU A 25 8.73 -4.35 5.00
CA LEU A 25 9.24 -3.86 3.71
C LEU A 25 9.31 -2.32 3.68
N ASN A 26 8.30 -1.65 4.23
CA ASN A 26 8.24 -0.20 4.30
C ASN A 26 9.35 0.36 5.21
N ILE A 27 9.54 -0.24 6.39
CA ILE A 27 10.59 0.16 7.35
C ILE A 27 11.99 -0.07 6.78
N ALA A 28 12.22 -1.23 6.15
CA ALA A 28 13.50 -1.56 5.53
C ALA A 28 13.83 -0.58 4.39
N THR A 29 12.84 -0.31 3.53
CA THR A 29 12.98 0.68 2.44
C THR A 29 13.29 2.06 3.00
N LEU A 30 12.50 2.53 3.98
CA LEU A 30 12.67 3.84 4.60
C LEU A 30 14.06 3.99 5.19
N THR A 31 14.51 3.01 5.96
CA THR A 31 15.83 3.02 6.62
C THR A 31 16.96 3.08 5.60
N LEU A 32 16.94 2.20 4.59
CA LEU A 32 17.97 2.16 3.55
C LEU A 32 17.99 3.43 2.71
N VAL A 33 16.83 3.97 2.36
CA VAL A 33 16.75 5.23 1.60
C VAL A 33 17.24 6.40 2.45
N ALA A 34 16.81 6.51 3.71
CA ALA A 34 17.21 7.59 4.61
C ALA A 34 18.72 7.60 4.87
N GLN A 35 19.32 6.43 5.14
CA GLN A 35 20.76 6.32 5.36
C GLN A 35 21.57 6.68 4.10
N ASN A 36 21.21 6.12 2.95
CA ASN A 36 21.91 6.44 1.69
C ASN A 36 21.75 7.91 1.30
N ASN A 37 20.56 8.50 1.52
CA ASN A 37 20.30 9.91 1.28
C ASN A 37 21.11 10.81 2.23
N GLY A 38 21.21 10.44 3.52
CA GLY A 38 22.06 11.13 4.49
C GLY A 38 23.55 11.10 4.14
N ALA A 39 24.00 10.05 3.43
CA ALA A 39 25.37 9.91 2.92
C ALA A 39 25.58 10.52 1.51
N GLY A 40 24.57 11.14 0.89
CA GLY A 40 24.66 11.69 -0.46
C GLY A 40 24.70 10.66 -1.60
N LEU A 41 24.45 9.37 -1.31
CA LEU A 41 24.56 8.27 -2.28
C LEU A 41 23.24 8.03 -3.02
N ILE A 42 22.84 8.99 -3.87
CA ILE A 42 21.53 8.99 -4.55
C ILE A 42 21.33 7.77 -5.47
N ASP A 43 22.38 7.25 -6.10
CA ASP A 43 22.26 6.03 -6.91
C ASP A 43 21.94 4.80 -6.06
N ARG A 44 22.46 4.74 -4.83
CA ARG A 44 22.13 3.67 -3.88
C ARG A 44 20.70 3.81 -3.37
N VAL A 45 20.20 5.04 -3.19
CA VAL A 45 18.76 5.29 -2.90
C VAL A 45 17.86 4.66 -3.97
N LYS A 46 18.13 4.95 -5.25
CA LYS A 46 17.37 4.36 -6.37
C LYS A 46 17.49 2.84 -6.41
N GLY A 47 18.69 2.31 -6.13
CA GLY A 47 18.95 0.89 -6.01
C GLY A 47 18.10 0.22 -4.92
N SER A 48 18.02 0.82 -3.72
CA SER A 48 17.18 0.33 -2.62
C SER A 48 15.71 0.29 -3.00
N VAL A 49 15.18 1.34 -3.64
CA VAL A 49 13.79 1.39 -4.12
C VAL A 49 13.52 0.30 -5.16
N ARG A 50 14.40 0.14 -6.16
CA ARG A 50 14.25 -0.90 -7.19
C ARG A 50 14.26 -2.30 -6.60
N THR A 51 15.16 -2.56 -5.65
CA THR A 51 15.27 -3.84 -4.96
C THR A 51 14.03 -4.12 -4.11
N ALA A 52 13.54 -3.13 -3.36
CA ALA A 52 12.31 -3.25 -2.58
C ALA A 52 11.08 -3.54 -3.46
N LEU A 53 10.94 -2.84 -4.60
CA LEU A 53 9.88 -3.12 -5.57
C LEU A 53 10.00 -4.53 -6.14
N ARG A 54 11.20 -4.99 -6.48
CA ARG A 54 11.42 -6.35 -7.04
C ARG A 54 10.98 -7.43 -6.04
N TYR A 55 11.51 -7.41 -4.82
CA TYR A 55 11.13 -8.38 -3.79
C TYR A 55 9.64 -8.27 -3.41
N GLY A 56 9.13 -7.05 -3.26
CA GLY A 56 7.72 -6.81 -3.00
C GLY A 56 6.81 -7.36 -4.10
N THR A 57 7.23 -7.28 -5.37
CA THR A 57 6.52 -7.88 -6.51
C THR A 57 6.41 -9.39 -6.35
N PHE A 58 7.51 -10.08 -6.04
CA PHE A 58 7.49 -11.55 -5.86
C PHE A 58 6.62 -11.97 -4.69
N ILE A 59 6.73 -11.28 -3.55
CA ILE A 59 5.93 -11.57 -2.34
C ILE A 59 4.44 -11.37 -2.62
N MET A 60 4.07 -10.24 -3.25
CA MET A 60 2.66 -9.97 -3.54
C MET A 60 2.12 -10.83 -4.68
N ALA A 61 2.91 -11.23 -5.66
CA ALA A 61 2.44 -12.15 -6.69
C ALA A 61 2.00 -13.49 -6.07
N LEU A 62 2.80 -14.03 -5.13
CA LEU A 62 2.42 -15.22 -4.36
C LEU A 62 1.18 -14.97 -3.49
N GLY A 63 1.13 -13.81 -2.81
CA GLY A 63 -0.03 -13.41 -2.01
C GLY A 63 -1.31 -13.29 -2.83
N THR A 64 -1.25 -12.66 -4.00
CA THR A 64 -2.36 -12.53 -4.96
C THR A 64 -2.83 -13.89 -5.41
N VAL A 65 -1.95 -14.78 -5.86
CA VAL A 65 -2.33 -16.14 -6.27
C VAL A 65 -2.98 -16.91 -5.12
N GLY A 66 -2.41 -16.80 -3.91
CA GLY A 66 -2.92 -17.45 -2.70
C GLY A 66 -4.33 -16.96 -2.34
N VAL A 67 -4.51 -15.64 -2.19
CA VAL A 67 -5.81 -15.05 -1.85
C VAL A 67 -6.84 -15.30 -2.94
N PHE A 68 -6.47 -15.15 -4.21
CA PHE A 68 -7.38 -15.32 -5.33
C PHE A 68 -7.90 -16.76 -5.43
N SER A 69 -7.02 -17.75 -5.25
CA SER A 69 -7.35 -19.18 -5.31
C SER A 69 -8.10 -19.65 -4.07
N LEU A 70 -7.75 -19.11 -2.89
CA LEU A 70 -8.33 -19.51 -1.60
C LEU A 70 -9.49 -18.63 -1.13
N ALA A 71 -9.95 -17.66 -1.94
CA ALA A 71 -11.01 -16.73 -1.56
C ALA A 71 -12.27 -17.42 -1.02
N GLY A 72 -12.70 -18.52 -1.66
CA GLY A 72 -13.86 -19.32 -1.22
C GLY A 72 -13.67 -19.96 0.16
N PRO A 73 -12.63 -20.81 0.32
CA PRO A 73 -12.25 -21.37 1.62
C PRO A 73 -12.08 -20.30 2.71
N LEU A 74 -11.40 -19.18 2.41
CA LEU A 74 -11.20 -18.08 3.35
C LEU A 74 -12.53 -17.48 3.81
N MET A 75 -13.47 -17.21 2.90
CA MET A 75 -14.79 -16.69 3.27
C MET A 75 -15.61 -17.68 4.12
N ARG A 76 -15.43 -18.99 3.91
CA ARG A 76 -16.12 -20.03 4.70
C ARG A 76 -15.65 -20.12 6.15
N VAL A 77 -14.47 -19.59 6.47
CA VAL A 77 -14.02 -19.46 7.86
C VAL A 77 -14.86 -18.42 8.61
N PHE A 78 -15.38 -17.40 7.92
CA PHE A 78 -16.10 -16.29 8.53
C PHE A 78 -17.62 -16.43 8.46
N SER A 79 -18.15 -17.14 7.47
CA SER A 79 -19.60 -17.27 7.28
C SER A 79 -19.96 -18.60 6.62
N HIS A 80 -21.16 -19.11 6.91
CA HIS A 80 -21.74 -20.27 6.25
C HIS A 80 -22.87 -19.89 5.27
N GLU A 81 -23.30 -18.63 5.24
CA GLU A 81 -24.33 -18.12 4.35
C GLU A 81 -23.80 -17.95 2.92
N GLN A 82 -24.38 -18.69 1.96
CA GLN A 82 -23.85 -18.75 0.58
C GLN A 82 -23.84 -17.38 -0.11
N ASN A 83 -24.84 -16.54 0.15
CA ASN A 83 -24.91 -15.19 -0.43
C ASN A 83 -23.75 -14.32 0.08
N VAL A 84 -23.49 -14.34 1.40
CA VAL A 84 -22.38 -13.58 2.02
C VAL A 84 -21.02 -14.08 1.52
N ILE A 85 -20.86 -15.40 1.40
CA ILE A 85 -19.65 -16.01 0.84
C ILE A 85 -19.44 -15.54 -0.61
N GLY A 86 -20.47 -15.57 -1.45
CA GLY A 86 -20.37 -15.16 -2.85
C GLY A 86 -19.92 -13.70 -3.03
N ILE A 87 -20.49 -12.80 -2.23
CA ILE A 87 -20.09 -11.39 -2.20
C ILE A 87 -18.64 -11.25 -1.74
N GLY A 88 -18.27 -11.91 -0.64
CA GLY A 88 -16.92 -11.85 -0.08
C GLY A 88 -15.85 -12.45 -1.01
N VAL A 89 -16.17 -13.53 -1.73
CA VAL A 89 -15.27 -14.13 -2.73
C VAL A 89 -14.98 -13.16 -3.86
N THR A 90 -16.02 -12.48 -4.34
CA THR A 90 -15.88 -11.45 -5.39
C THR A 90 -14.99 -10.31 -4.90
N TYR A 91 -15.22 -9.82 -3.69
CA TYR A 91 -14.39 -8.81 -3.04
C TYR A 91 -12.92 -9.26 -2.93
N LEU A 92 -12.65 -10.43 -2.33
CA LEU A 92 -11.29 -10.93 -2.12
C LEU A 92 -10.51 -11.11 -3.42
N ARG A 93 -11.18 -11.54 -4.50
CA ARG A 93 -10.54 -11.67 -5.81
C ARG A 93 -10.17 -10.33 -6.41
N ILE A 94 -11.02 -9.31 -6.28
CA ILE A 94 -10.70 -7.95 -6.73
C ILE A 94 -9.57 -7.37 -5.87
N ASP A 95 -9.65 -7.51 -4.55
CA ASP A 95 -8.66 -6.99 -3.60
C ASP A 95 -7.28 -7.67 -3.76
N ALA A 96 -7.26 -8.97 -4.10
CA ALA A 96 -6.02 -9.67 -4.42
C ALA A 96 -5.23 -8.99 -5.55
N LEU A 97 -5.89 -8.36 -6.52
CA LEU A 97 -5.26 -7.61 -7.61
C LEU A 97 -4.75 -6.22 -7.16
N VAL A 98 -5.20 -5.74 -6.00
CA VAL A 98 -4.78 -4.46 -5.40
C VAL A 98 -3.52 -4.60 -4.56
N LEU A 99 -3.22 -5.81 -4.05
CA LEU A 99 -2.04 -6.08 -3.20
C LEU A 99 -0.73 -5.54 -3.77
N TYR A 100 -0.51 -5.70 -5.08
CA TYR A 100 0.70 -5.18 -5.71
C TYR A 100 0.75 -3.65 -5.77
N ALA A 101 -0.39 -2.99 -5.99
CA ALA A 101 -0.48 -1.53 -5.96
C ALA A 101 -0.09 -0.98 -4.58
N TYR A 102 -0.41 -1.69 -3.49
CA TYR A 102 0.03 -1.33 -2.15
C TYR A 102 1.55 -1.40 -1.99
N VAL A 103 2.24 -2.37 -2.58
CA VAL A 103 3.73 -2.41 -2.56
C VAL A 103 4.31 -1.17 -3.22
N ILE A 104 3.82 -0.81 -4.41
CA ILE A 104 4.27 0.39 -5.12
C ILE A 104 4.08 1.62 -4.22
N LEU A 105 2.89 1.79 -3.65
CA LEU A 105 2.55 2.91 -2.77
C LEU A 105 3.44 2.94 -1.53
N PHE A 106 3.60 1.84 -0.81
CA PHE A 106 4.38 1.81 0.42
C PHE A 106 5.87 2.04 0.17
N VAL A 107 6.44 1.47 -0.89
CA VAL A 107 7.85 1.70 -1.24
C VAL A 107 8.06 3.15 -1.67
N ASN A 108 7.19 3.71 -2.50
CA ASN A 108 7.30 5.10 -2.94
C ASN A 108 7.10 6.10 -1.78
N VAL A 109 6.14 5.85 -0.91
CA VAL A 109 5.92 6.66 0.30
C VAL A 109 7.14 6.60 1.23
N ALA A 110 7.69 5.41 1.48
CA ALA A 110 8.92 5.25 2.26
C ALA A 110 10.12 5.98 1.62
N ALA A 111 10.24 5.89 0.30
CA ALA A 111 11.32 6.55 -0.44
C ALA A 111 11.24 8.07 -0.29
N MET A 112 10.04 8.66 -0.47
CA MET A 112 9.84 10.10 -0.33
C MET A 112 10.10 10.58 1.09
N GLN A 113 9.66 9.82 2.10
CA GLN A 113 9.98 10.12 3.50
C GLN A 113 11.49 10.07 3.77
N GLY A 114 12.19 9.07 3.24
CA GLY A 114 13.64 8.91 3.42
C GLY A 114 14.47 10.01 2.74
N ILE A 115 13.98 10.61 1.66
CA ILE A 115 14.61 11.80 1.04
C ILE A 115 14.16 13.14 1.62
N LYS A 116 13.54 13.14 2.80
CA LYS A 116 13.05 14.34 3.52
C LYS A 116 11.89 15.06 2.82
N ASN A 117 11.07 14.35 2.05
CA ASN A 117 9.80 14.86 1.50
C ASN A 117 8.61 14.04 2.05
N PRO A 118 8.26 14.21 3.34
CA PRO A 118 7.19 13.43 3.98
C PRO A 118 5.80 13.87 3.54
N MET A 119 5.63 15.11 3.05
CA MET A 119 4.32 15.66 2.69
C MET A 119 3.65 14.89 1.55
N PHE A 120 4.43 14.26 0.67
CA PHE A 120 3.89 13.33 -0.32
C PHE A 120 3.00 12.25 0.30
N ALA A 121 3.41 11.66 1.44
CA ALA A 121 2.67 10.61 2.13
C ALA A 121 1.31 11.11 2.67
N VAL A 122 1.29 12.35 3.16
CA VAL A 122 0.09 13.00 3.70
C VAL A 122 -0.91 13.25 2.57
N TRP A 123 -0.48 13.89 1.49
CA TRP A 123 -1.35 14.22 0.36
C TRP A 123 -1.91 12.97 -0.32
N ILE A 124 -1.06 11.98 -0.60
CA ILE A 124 -1.54 10.73 -1.23
C ILE A 124 -2.50 9.97 -0.29
N GLY A 125 -2.28 10.03 1.02
CA GLY A 125 -3.17 9.46 2.02
C GLY A 125 -4.54 10.12 2.04
N ILE A 126 -4.60 11.45 2.12
CA ILE A 126 -5.85 12.23 2.10
C ILE A 126 -6.61 12.02 0.80
N CYS A 127 -5.92 12.10 -0.34
CA CYS A 127 -6.53 11.88 -1.65
C CYS A 127 -7.15 10.49 -1.75
N ARG A 128 -6.45 9.44 -1.29
CA ARG A 128 -6.91 8.06 -1.43
C ARG A 128 -7.99 7.66 -0.42
N GLN A 129 -7.98 8.24 0.77
CA GLN A 129 -8.88 7.83 1.87
C GLN A 129 -10.11 8.73 2.01
N VAL A 130 -10.04 9.98 1.55
CA VAL A 130 -11.14 10.96 1.71
C VAL A 130 -11.66 11.42 0.36
N ILE A 131 -10.81 12.08 -0.44
CA ILE A 131 -11.27 12.78 -1.64
C ILE A 131 -11.76 11.80 -2.70
N ALA A 132 -10.93 10.81 -3.06
CA ALA A 132 -11.25 9.88 -4.13
C ALA A 132 -12.46 8.97 -3.81
N PRO A 133 -12.62 8.41 -2.59
CA PRO A 133 -13.83 7.65 -2.24
C PRO A 133 -15.10 8.51 -2.31
N VAL A 134 -15.09 9.74 -1.80
CA VAL A 134 -16.25 10.64 -1.82
C VAL A 134 -16.70 10.90 -3.27
N VAL A 135 -15.76 11.24 -4.15
CA VAL A 135 -16.07 11.53 -5.55
C VAL A 135 -16.47 10.26 -6.30
N LEU A 136 -15.65 9.21 -6.22
CA LEU A 136 -15.79 8.05 -7.09
C LEU A 136 -16.97 7.17 -6.68
N PHE A 137 -17.23 6.97 -5.38
CA PHE A 137 -18.38 6.20 -4.95
C PHE A 137 -19.69 6.94 -5.22
N TRP A 138 -19.73 8.26 -5.09
CA TRP A 138 -20.91 9.03 -5.48
C TRP A 138 -21.23 8.82 -6.96
N ILE A 139 -20.24 8.92 -7.85
CA ILE A 139 -20.44 8.68 -9.29
C ILE A 139 -20.89 7.23 -9.55
N LEU A 140 -20.17 6.24 -9.01
CA LEU A 140 -20.43 4.83 -9.31
C LEU A 140 -21.76 4.33 -8.73
N THR A 141 -22.21 4.86 -7.59
CA THR A 141 -23.43 4.38 -6.93
C THR A 141 -24.67 5.22 -7.18
N ARG A 142 -24.55 6.53 -7.49
CA ARG A 142 -25.71 7.42 -7.68
C ARG A 142 -25.93 7.88 -9.11
N VAL A 143 -24.88 7.89 -9.93
CA VAL A 143 -24.98 8.35 -11.33
C VAL A 143 -25.03 7.15 -12.28
N LEU A 144 -24.21 6.13 -12.02
CA LEU A 144 -24.07 4.96 -12.89
C LEU A 144 -24.83 3.71 -12.40
N ASP A 145 -25.39 3.76 -11.18
CA ASP A 145 -26.14 2.66 -10.54
C ASP A 145 -25.42 1.28 -10.61
N PHE A 146 -24.09 1.27 -10.51
CA PHE A 146 -23.26 0.06 -10.58
C PHE A 146 -23.37 -0.84 -9.32
N GLY A 147 -24.14 -0.39 -8.31
CA GLY A 147 -24.37 -1.11 -7.06
C GLY A 147 -23.07 -1.45 -6.31
N LEU A 148 -23.08 -2.60 -5.64
CA LEU A 148 -21.97 -3.03 -4.79
C LEU A 148 -20.66 -3.29 -5.57
N LEU A 149 -20.75 -3.77 -6.81
CA LEU A 149 -19.56 -3.99 -7.65
C LEU A 149 -18.84 -2.68 -7.96
N GLY A 150 -19.58 -1.57 -8.06
CA GLY A 150 -19.01 -0.23 -8.20
C GLY A 150 -18.08 0.14 -7.04
N ILE A 151 -18.40 -0.28 -5.82
CA ILE A 151 -17.55 -0.01 -4.65
C ILE A 151 -16.20 -0.75 -4.78
N TRP A 152 -16.23 -2.04 -5.13
CA TRP A 152 -15.02 -2.86 -5.26
C TRP A 152 -14.11 -2.37 -6.38
N TRP A 153 -14.68 -2.12 -7.56
CA TRP A 153 -13.92 -1.54 -8.68
C TRP A 153 -13.49 -0.11 -8.42
N GLY A 154 -14.23 0.64 -7.60
CA GLY A 154 -13.82 1.95 -7.11
C GLY A 154 -12.56 1.88 -6.25
N ILE A 155 -12.51 0.99 -5.25
CA ILE A 155 -11.31 0.78 -4.42
C ILE A 155 -10.11 0.37 -5.27
N PHE A 156 -10.32 -0.56 -6.20
CA PHE A 156 -9.31 -0.98 -7.17
C PHE A 156 -8.76 0.22 -7.96
N SER A 157 -9.64 1.02 -8.55
CA SER A 157 -9.29 2.17 -9.41
C SER A 157 -8.59 3.28 -8.63
N ILE A 158 -9.06 3.58 -7.41
CA ILE A 158 -8.44 4.57 -6.51
C ILE A 158 -7.01 4.15 -6.17
N THR A 159 -6.81 2.88 -5.84
CA THR A 159 -5.51 2.40 -5.38
C THR A 159 -4.51 2.31 -6.53
N TRP A 160 -4.92 1.80 -7.68
CA TRP A 160 -4.07 1.72 -8.87
C TRP A 160 -3.74 3.08 -9.48
N SER A 161 -4.69 4.02 -9.51
CA SER A 161 -4.41 5.39 -9.96
C SER A 161 -3.42 6.10 -9.05
N ALA A 162 -3.57 5.96 -7.72
CA ALA A 162 -2.60 6.49 -6.76
C ALA A 162 -1.22 5.82 -6.91
N ALA A 163 -1.17 4.49 -7.11
CA ALA A 163 0.09 3.79 -7.33
C ALA A 163 0.79 4.28 -8.60
N LEU A 164 0.07 4.43 -9.71
CA LEU A 164 0.61 4.94 -10.96
C LEU A 164 1.11 6.38 -10.81
N PHE A 165 0.33 7.26 -10.19
CA PHE A 165 0.74 8.62 -9.87
C PHE A 165 2.00 8.65 -9.02
N SER A 166 2.10 7.80 -8.00
CA SER A 166 3.27 7.74 -7.12
C SER A 166 4.55 7.38 -7.88
N VAL A 167 4.48 6.49 -8.88
CA VAL A 167 5.63 6.13 -9.71
C VAL A 167 6.14 7.33 -10.49
N PHE A 168 5.23 8.08 -11.12
CA PHE A 168 5.62 9.28 -11.87
C PHE A 168 6.19 10.38 -10.97
N TYR A 169 5.53 10.65 -9.84
CA TYR A 169 5.98 11.66 -8.88
C TYR A 169 7.38 11.37 -8.32
N VAL A 170 7.62 10.13 -7.86
CA VAL A 170 8.91 9.71 -7.31
C VAL A 170 10.01 9.76 -8.38
N ARG A 171 9.71 9.31 -9.60
CA ARG A 171 10.68 9.37 -10.72
C ARG A 171 11.10 10.81 -11.03
N ALA A 172 10.15 11.74 -11.12
CA ALA A 172 10.44 13.15 -11.35
C ALA A 172 11.31 13.73 -10.21
N LYS A 173 10.94 13.46 -8.95
CA LYS A 173 11.70 13.94 -7.79
C LYS A 173 13.11 13.37 -7.70
N PHE A 174 13.32 12.13 -8.10
CA PHE A 174 14.65 11.54 -8.18
C PHE A 174 15.50 12.08 -9.34
N GLN A 175 14.91 12.65 -10.39
CA GLN A 175 15.65 13.35 -11.45
C GLN A 175 16.10 14.73 -10.98
N GLU A 176 15.23 15.48 -10.32
CA GLU A 176 15.56 16.77 -9.70
C GLU A 176 16.71 16.63 -8.69
N ALA A 177 16.65 15.60 -7.83
CA ALA A 177 17.66 15.35 -6.81
C ALA A 177 19.07 15.05 -7.38
N VAL A 178 19.15 14.50 -8.60
CA VAL A 178 20.42 14.30 -9.31
C VAL A 178 20.93 15.60 -9.93
N GLY A 179 20.04 16.49 -10.39
CA GLY A 179 20.42 17.78 -10.96
C GLY A 179 20.80 18.85 -9.93
N SER A 180 20.35 18.72 -8.68
CA SER A 180 20.59 19.70 -7.61
C SER A 180 21.86 19.47 -6.78
N PHE A 181 22.54 18.33 -6.94
CA PHE A 181 23.85 18.14 -6.32
C PHE A 181 24.91 18.76 -7.22
N PRO A 182 25.58 19.85 -6.80
CA PRO A 182 26.79 20.25 -7.50
C PRO A 182 27.73 19.06 -7.42
N LEU A 183 28.18 18.57 -8.58
CA LEU A 183 29.37 17.75 -8.67
C LEU A 183 30.49 18.61 -8.08
N GLY A 184 30.73 18.48 -6.78
CA GLY A 184 31.87 19.05 -6.08
C GLY A 184 33.12 18.35 -6.56
N ILE A 185 33.51 18.64 -7.80
CA ILE A 185 34.84 18.45 -8.35
C ILE A 185 35.38 19.85 -8.54
N GLY A 186 35.96 20.37 -7.47
CA GLY A 186 36.88 21.50 -7.43
C GLY A 186 38.14 21.03 -6.74
#